data_AF-A0A527H9Y3-F1
#
_entry.id   AF-A0A527H9Y3-F1
#
_cell.length_a   1.000
_cell.length_b   1.000
_cell.length_c   1.000
_cell.angle_alpha   90.00
_cell.angle_beta   90.00
_cell.angle_gamma   90.00
#
_symmetry.space_group_name_H-M   'P 1'
#
loop_
_entity.id
_entity.type
_entity.pdbx_description
1 polymer ?
#
loop_
_entity_poly.entity_id
_entity_poly.type
_entity_poly.pdbx_seq_one_letter_code
_entity_poly.pdbx_strand_id
1 'polypeptide(L)'
;NTADAFIKEMLHYHVAEYVSGGDGRTHPLQPTAATVQTFTGWVLAHLQTLDHLDGADRLARFLERPDMVARLQPLVADGLLASKPVREPNQTFSLFIWLNNGGIVMDWLMSGIDPDHAGLDRIPTSVVSIGDFARWLKLSRTHLARKLRAAEELGSIGWLGQRGHSVMWVSNTFYQEYMTVQAAKLAIVDAAFDACFPAPEDR
;
A
#
# COMPACT_ATOMS: atom_id res chain seq x y z
N ASN A 1 -0.08 9.37 25.72
CA ASN A 1 -1.26 8.50 25.51
C ASN A 1 -1.27 7.78 24.16
N THR A 2 -0.90 8.41 23.05
CA THR A 2 -1.02 7.79 21.71
C THR A 2 -0.02 6.66 21.42
N ALA A 3 1.24 6.79 21.85
CA ALA A 3 2.26 5.77 21.61
C ALA A 3 2.00 4.46 22.39
N ASP A 4 1.64 4.56 23.67
CA ASP A 4 1.29 3.40 24.50
C ASP A 4 0.07 2.65 23.96
N ALA A 5 -0.96 3.37 23.49
CA ALA A 5 -2.12 2.78 22.83
C ALA A 5 -1.73 2.03 21.54
N PHE A 6 -0.87 2.63 20.72
CA PHE A 6 -0.40 1.99 19.48
C PHE A 6 0.39 0.71 19.74
N ILE A 7 1.29 0.71 20.74
CA ILE A 7 2.04 -0.49 21.14
C ILE A 7 1.09 -1.58 21.66
N LYS A 8 0.08 -1.22 22.46
CA LYS A 8 -0.95 -2.16 22.91
C LYS A 8 -1.74 -2.77 21.75
N GLU A 9 -2.08 -1.98 20.73
CA GLU A 9 -2.71 -2.50 19.51
C GLU A 9 -1.77 -3.42 18.73
N MET A 10 -0.50 -3.06 18.55
CA MET A 10 0.48 -3.94 17.92
C MET A 10 0.62 -5.29 18.63
N LEU A 11 0.60 -5.29 19.97
CA LEU A 11 0.61 -6.52 20.76
C LEU A 11 -0.71 -7.30 20.63
N HIS A 12 -1.84 -6.60 20.69
CA HIS A 12 -3.18 -7.20 20.58
C HIS A 12 -3.41 -7.89 19.23
N TYR A 13 -2.93 -7.28 18.14
CA TYR A 13 -3.01 -7.82 16.78
C TYR A 13 -1.82 -8.71 16.40
N HIS A 14 -0.96 -9.07 17.34
CA HIS A 14 0.23 -9.92 17.11
C HIS A 14 1.20 -9.39 16.05
N VAL A 15 1.27 -8.07 15.90
CA VAL A 15 2.26 -7.38 15.07
C VAL A 15 3.63 -7.35 15.77
N ALA A 16 3.63 -7.17 17.09
CA ALA A 16 4.83 -7.22 17.92
C ALA A 16 4.66 -8.18 19.10
N GLU A 17 5.79 -8.58 19.69
CA GLU A 17 5.87 -9.40 20.89
C GLU A 17 7.00 -8.91 21.80
N TYR A 18 6.86 -9.19 23.10
CA TYR A 18 7.93 -8.90 24.06
C TYR A 18 9.07 -9.90 23.91
N VAL A 19 10.30 -9.40 24.04
CA VAL A 19 11.50 -10.24 24.13
C VAL A 19 12.08 -10.19 25.53
N SER A 20 12.79 -11.27 25.90
CA SER A 20 13.54 -11.31 27.15
C SER A 20 14.78 -10.40 27.08
N GLY A 21 15.08 -9.74 28.19
CA GLY A 21 16.11 -8.70 28.28
C GLY A 21 15.48 -7.34 28.56
N GLY A 22 16.21 -6.44 29.21
CA GLY A 22 15.69 -5.16 29.72
C GLY A 22 15.90 -5.00 31.22
N ASP A 23 16.01 -3.76 31.68
CA ASP A 23 15.89 -3.45 33.11
C ASP A 23 14.40 -3.44 33.51
N GLY A 24 14.07 -3.37 34.80
CA GLY A 24 12.68 -3.32 35.27
C GLY A 24 11.84 -2.13 34.75
N ARG A 25 12.42 -1.26 33.91
CA ARG A 25 11.80 -0.09 33.29
C ARG A 25 11.75 -0.17 31.76
N THR A 26 12.39 -1.18 31.15
CA THR A 26 12.45 -1.38 29.70
C THR A 26 11.91 -2.75 29.34
N HIS A 27 10.88 -2.75 28.51
CA HIS A 27 10.29 -3.96 27.95
C HIS A 27 10.54 -3.97 26.45
N PRO A 28 11.67 -4.53 25.98
CA PRO A 28 11.98 -4.56 24.57
C PRO A 28 10.94 -5.38 23.81
N LEU A 29 10.68 -4.92 22.59
CA LEU A 29 9.72 -5.50 21.66
C LEU A 29 10.43 -5.85 20.37
N GLN A 30 9.98 -6.91 19.71
CA GLN A 30 10.34 -7.22 18.33
C GLN A 30 9.07 -7.44 17.49
N PRO A 31 9.12 -7.22 16.17
CA PRO A 31 8.07 -7.70 15.27
C PRO A 31 7.96 -9.23 15.36
N THR A 32 6.75 -9.75 15.32
CA THR A 32 6.55 -11.21 15.27
C THR A 32 7.09 -11.79 13.96
N ALA A 33 7.42 -13.09 13.94
CA ALA A 33 7.86 -13.77 12.71
C ALA A 33 6.84 -13.62 11.56
N ALA A 34 5.54 -13.66 11.87
CA ALA A 34 4.47 -13.45 10.89
C ALA A 34 4.47 -12.02 10.30
N THR A 35 4.80 -11.03 11.12
CA THR A 35 4.94 -9.63 10.67
C THR A 35 6.13 -9.48 9.73
N VAL A 36 7.28 -10.07 10.10
CA VAL A 36 8.47 -10.09 9.25
C VAL A 36 8.17 -10.78 7.91
N GLN A 37 7.47 -11.93 7.94
CA GLN A 37 7.07 -12.64 6.73
C GLN A 37 6.14 -11.81 5.84
N THR A 38 5.15 -11.15 6.43
CA THR A 38 4.19 -10.29 5.70
C THR A 38 4.91 -9.13 5.02
N PHE A 39 5.79 -8.44 5.77
CA PHE A 39 6.58 -7.34 5.21
C PHE A 39 7.56 -7.83 4.14
N THR A 40 8.17 -9.00 4.33
CA THR A 40 9.04 -9.62 3.30
C THR A 40 8.27 -9.84 2.01
N GLY A 41 7.05 -10.40 2.07
CA GLY A 41 6.19 -10.56 0.90
C GLY A 41 5.87 -9.24 0.20
N TRP A 42 5.64 -8.18 0.97
CA TRP A 42 5.45 -6.83 0.42
C TRP A 42 6.71 -6.33 -0.32
N VAL A 43 7.91 -6.52 0.25
CA VAL A 43 9.19 -6.15 -0.41
C VAL A 43 9.36 -6.94 -1.72
N LEU A 44 9.16 -8.26 -1.70
CA LEU A 44 9.31 -9.10 -2.89
C LEU A 44 8.42 -8.61 -4.04
N ALA A 45 7.16 -8.25 -3.75
CA ALA A 45 6.25 -7.72 -4.76
C ALA A 45 6.75 -6.39 -5.38
N HIS A 46 7.34 -5.51 -4.56
CA HIS A 46 7.86 -4.22 -5.05
C HIS A 46 9.16 -4.40 -5.87
N LEU A 47 10.06 -5.28 -5.42
CA LEU A 47 11.28 -5.59 -6.19
C LEU A 47 10.94 -6.25 -7.52
N GLN A 48 10.00 -7.21 -7.54
CA GLN A 48 9.53 -7.81 -8.78
C GLN A 48 8.93 -6.77 -9.74
N THR A 49 8.19 -5.79 -9.20
CA THR A 49 7.62 -4.71 -10.00
C THR A 49 8.71 -3.83 -10.60
N LEU A 50 9.71 -3.43 -9.82
CA LEU A 50 10.85 -2.65 -10.28
C LEU A 50 11.62 -3.38 -11.39
N ASP A 51 11.97 -4.64 -11.16
CA ASP A 51 12.71 -5.46 -12.12
C ASP A 51 11.92 -5.68 -13.43
N HIS A 52 10.58 -5.70 -13.37
CA HIS A 52 9.75 -5.73 -14.58
C HIS A 52 9.77 -4.40 -15.36
N LEU A 53 9.93 -3.27 -14.67
CA LEU A 53 9.96 -1.94 -15.27
C LEU A 53 11.30 -1.63 -15.96
N ASP A 54 12.42 -2.06 -15.38
CA ASP A 54 13.76 -1.70 -15.87
C ASP A 54 14.66 -2.88 -16.27
N GLY A 55 14.23 -4.12 -16.03
CA GLY A 55 14.97 -5.33 -16.40
C GLY A 55 16.13 -5.68 -15.48
N ALA A 56 16.24 -5.07 -14.30
CA ALA A 56 17.28 -5.40 -13.32
C ALA A 56 16.99 -6.71 -12.55
N ASP A 57 17.81 -7.02 -11.54
CA ASP A 57 17.85 -8.30 -10.81
C ASP A 57 17.70 -8.15 -9.29
N ARG A 58 17.04 -7.09 -8.80
CA ARG A 58 16.96 -6.77 -7.37
C ARG A 58 16.32 -7.89 -6.57
N LEU A 59 15.25 -8.49 -7.10
CA LEU A 59 14.55 -9.60 -6.46
C LEU A 59 15.48 -10.80 -6.26
N ALA A 60 16.25 -11.17 -7.29
CA ALA A 60 17.18 -12.30 -7.23
C ALA A 60 18.24 -12.06 -6.14
N ARG A 61 18.87 -10.87 -6.15
CA ARG A 61 19.87 -10.46 -5.15
C ARG A 61 19.31 -10.43 -3.73
N PHE A 62 18.05 -10.01 -3.56
CA PHE A 62 17.39 -10.02 -2.26
C PHE A 62 17.13 -11.44 -1.74
N LEU A 63 16.71 -12.36 -2.62
CA LEU A 63 16.42 -13.76 -2.27
C LEU A 63 17.68 -14.53 -1.82
N GLU A 64 18.86 -14.12 -2.25
CA GLU A 64 20.13 -14.65 -1.76
C GLU A 64 20.43 -14.23 -0.30
N ARG A 65 19.84 -13.12 0.15
CA ARG A 65 20.10 -12.49 1.46
C ARG A 65 18.82 -11.98 2.13
N PRO A 66 17.83 -12.85 2.43
CA PRO A 66 16.54 -12.44 2.98
C PRO A 66 16.65 -11.83 4.39
N ASP A 67 17.75 -12.08 5.11
CA ASP A 67 18.09 -11.44 6.38
C ASP A 67 18.17 -9.91 6.28
N MET A 68 18.46 -9.39 5.08
CA MET A 68 18.56 -7.96 4.81
C MET A 68 17.23 -7.21 4.94
N VAL A 69 16.10 -7.91 5.08
CA VAL A 69 14.82 -7.29 5.41
C VAL A 69 14.91 -6.43 6.67
N ALA A 70 15.71 -6.83 7.66
CA ALA A 70 15.91 -6.07 8.90
C ALA A 70 16.65 -4.74 8.69
N ARG A 71 17.47 -4.63 7.64
CA ARG A 71 18.17 -3.38 7.26
C ARG A 71 17.33 -2.54 6.31
N LEU A 72 16.61 -3.19 5.40
CA LEU A 72 15.80 -2.53 4.38
C LEU A 72 14.53 -1.91 5.00
N GLN A 73 13.86 -2.59 5.93
CA GLN A 73 12.59 -2.15 6.49
C GLN A 73 12.66 -0.75 7.13
N PRO A 74 13.65 -0.41 7.98
CA PRO A 74 13.75 0.94 8.55
C PRO A 74 13.94 2.03 7.49
N LEU A 75 14.75 1.77 6.46
CA LEU A 75 15.00 2.73 5.38
C LEU A 75 13.73 2.99 4.55
N VAL A 76 12.97 1.94 4.25
CA VAL A 76 11.67 2.06 3.59
C VAL A 76 10.71 2.85 4.47
N ALA A 77 10.63 2.53 5.77
CA ALA A 77 9.75 3.23 6.70
C ALA A 77 10.07 4.72 6.77
N ASP A 78 11.35 5.08 6.92
CA ASP A 78 11.80 6.47 6.93
C ASP A 78 11.47 7.18 5.62
N GLY A 79 11.71 6.54 4.47
CA GLY A 79 11.35 7.09 3.17
C GLY A 79 9.85 7.33 3.01
N LEU A 80 9.00 6.38 3.42
CA LEU A 80 7.54 6.54 3.39
C LEU A 80 7.08 7.66 4.33
N LEU A 81 7.68 7.79 5.52
CA LEU A 81 7.39 8.83 6.50
C LEU A 81 7.95 10.22 6.10
N ALA A 82 8.95 10.28 5.23
CA ALA A 82 9.48 11.53 4.69
C ALA A 82 8.75 11.96 3.40
N SER A 83 8.13 11.02 2.69
CA SER A 83 7.52 11.26 1.38
C SER A 83 6.17 11.97 1.51
N LYS A 84 6.15 13.25 1.09
CA LYS A 84 4.91 14.05 1.04
C LYS A 84 3.82 13.41 0.16
N PRO A 85 4.09 12.93 -1.07
CA PRO A 85 3.07 12.27 -1.89
C PRO A 85 2.44 11.05 -1.20
N VAL A 86 3.20 10.31 -0.40
CA VAL A 86 2.71 9.14 0.33
C VAL A 86 1.90 9.54 1.57
N ARG A 87 2.36 10.54 2.31
CA ARG A 87 1.73 11.00 3.56
C ARG A 87 0.47 11.84 3.35
N GLU A 88 0.53 12.71 2.35
CA GLU A 88 -0.47 13.74 2.06
C GLU A 88 -0.88 13.64 0.59
N PRO A 89 -1.46 12.51 0.16
CA PRO A 89 -1.92 12.41 -1.21
C PRO A 89 -3.14 13.30 -1.42
N ASN A 90 -3.25 13.82 -2.63
CA ASN A 90 -4.19 14.87 -2.98
C ASN A 90 -5.63 14.33 -3.13
N GLN A 91 -6.58 15.27 -3.06
CA GLN A 91 -7.97 15.14 -3.53
C GLN A 91 -8.65 13.80 -3.16
N THR A 92 -8.96 12.96 -4.15
CA THR A 92 -9.79 11.77 -3.98
C THR A 92 -9.02 10.65 -3.30
N PHE A 93 -7.73 10.51 -3.56
CA PHE A 93 -6.90 9.52 -2.89
C PHE A 93 -6.97 9.67 -1.35
N SER A 94 -7.00 10.92 -0.86
CA SER A 94 -7.13 11.20 0.57
C SER A 94 -8.41 10.64 1.19
N LEU A 95 -9.51 10.52 0.44
CA LEU A 95 -10.79 10.02 0.95
C LEU A 95 -10.73 8.56 1.39
N PHE A 96 -9.84 7.78 0.76
CA PHE A 96 -9.73 6.32 0.90
C PHE A 96 -8.60 5.88 1.84
N ILE A 97 -7.60 6.72 2.14
CA ILE A 97 -6.56 6.40 3.15
C ILE A 97 -7.16 6.18 4.53
N TRP A 98 -8.13 7.01 4.93
CA TRP A 98 -8.69 7.01 6.28
C TRP A 98 -9.74 5.93 6.52
N LEU A 99 -9.97 5.04 5.56
CA LEU A 99 -10.72 3.83 5.85
C LEU A 99 -9.83 2.97 6.76
N ASN A 100 -10.33 2.55 7.92
CA ASN A 100 -9.66 1.62 8.84
C ASN A 100 -9.20 0.29 8.19
N ASN A 101 -9.38 0.12 6.89
CA ASN A 101 -8.93 -1.00 6.07
C ASN A 101 -7.77 -0.62 5.12
N GLY A 102 -7.16 0.56 5.26
CA GLY A 102 -6.04 1.01 4.45
C GLY A 102 -6.41 1.22 2.98
N GLY A 103 -5.42 1.54 2.14
CA GLY A 103 -5.58 1.79 0.70
C GLY A 103 -6.17 0.64 -0.13
N ILE A 104 -6.58 -0.47 0.49
CA ILE A 104 -7.08 -1.69 -0.17
C ILE A 104 -8.27 -1.45 -1.10
N VAL A 105 -9.12 -0.44 -0.80
CA VAL A 105 -10.23 -0.07 -1.69
C VAL A 105 -9.70 0.45 -3.01
N MET A 106 -8.65 1.27 -2.96
CA MET A 106 -8.00 1.83 -4.16
C MET A 106 -7.24 0.74 -4.90
N ASP A 107 -6.41 -0.05 -4.21
CA ASP A 107 -5.64 -1.13 -4.82
C ASP A 107 -6.56 -2.10 -5.57
N TRP A 108 -7.76 -2.35 -5.06
CA TRP A 108 -8.75 -3.19 -5.73
C TRP A 108 -9.39 -2.52 -6.95
N LEU A 109 -9.76 -1.23 -6.84
CA LEU A 109 -10.26 -0.46 -7.98
C LEU A 109 -9.25 -0.46 -9.13
N MET A 110 -7.97 -0.30 -8.81
CA MET A 110 -6.89 -0.19 -9.79
C MET A 110 -6.45 -1.54 -10.35
N SER A 111 -6.45 -2.61 -9.54
CA SER A 111 -6.05 -3.95 -10.02
C SER A 111 -7.04 -4.56 -11.03
N GLY A 112 -8.28 -4.07 -11.08
CA GLY A 112 -9.28 -4.46 -12.07
C GLY A 112 -9.25 -3.65 -13.37
N ILE A 113 -8.32 -2.70 -13.51
CA ILE A 113 -8.18 -1.88 -14.72
C ILE A 113 -7.43 -2.68 -15.78
N ASP A 114 -8.01 -2.73 -16.97
CA ASP A 114 -7.30 -3.18 -18.17
C ASP A 114 -6.24 -2.13 -18.55
N PRO A 115 -4.95 -2.50 -18.68
CA PRO A 115 -3.89 -1.58 -19.10
C PRO A 115 -4.21 -0.84 -20.41
N ASP A 116 -4.92 -1.47 -21.35
CA ASP A 116 -5.29 -0.85 -22.62
C ASP A 116 -6.31 0.29 -22.45
N HIS A 117 -7.02 0.32 -21.31
CA HIS A 117 -7.98 1.36 -20.96
C HIS A 117 -7.41 2.50 -20.11
N ALA A 118 -6.14 2.42 -19.68
CA ALA A 118 -5.54 3.41 -18.77
C ALA A 118 -5.50 4.84 -19.34
N GLY A 119 -5.63 5.00 -20.65
CA GLY A 119 -5.70 6.30 -21.34
C GLY A 119 -7.09 6.93 -21.43
N LEU A 120 -8.16 6.26 -20.99
CA LEU A 120 -9.53 6.76 -21.08
C LEU A 120 -9.81 7.84 -20.02
N ASP A 121 -10.70 8.78 -20.33
CA ASP A 121 -11.20 9.77 -19.35
C ASP A 121 -11.98 9.10 -18.21
N ARG A 122 -12.73 8.04 -18.54
CA ARG A 122 -13.48 7.18 -17.63
C ARG A 122 -12.97 5.76 -17.80
N ILE A 123 -12.09 5.34 -16.92
CA ILE A 123 -11.41 4.05 -16.98
C ILE A 123 -12.31 3.01 -16.30
N PRO A 124 -12.85 2.01 -17.03
CA PRO A 124 -13.66 0.97 -16.44
C PRO A 124 -12.85 0.13 -15.44
N THR A 125 -13.48 -0.25 -14.34
CA THR A 125 -12.92 -1.16 -13.34
C THR A 125 -13.62 -2.52 -13.40
N SER A 126 -13.18 -3.49 -12.60
CA SER A 126 -13.87 -4.77 -12.42
C SER A 126 -15.09 -4.70 -11.49
N VAL A 127 -15.38 -3.53 -10.90
CA VAL A 127 -16.39 -3.38 -9.85
C VAL A 127 -17.78 -3.18 -10.46
N VAL A 128 -18.67 -4.15 -10.31
CA VAL A 128 -20.05 -4.05 -10.83
C VAL A 128 -21.10 -3.82 -9.75
N SER A 129 -20.76 -4.05 -8.47
CA SER A 129 -21.69 -4.07 -7.34
C SER A 129 -21.03 -3.54 -6.07
N ILE A 130 -21.61 -2.50 -5.47
CA ILE A 130 -21.12 -1.97 -4.18
C ILE A 130 -21.31 -3.00 -3.06
N GLY A 131 -22.37 -3.82 -3.13
CA GLY A 131 -22.67 -4.81 -2.12
C GLY A 131 -21.62 -5.91 -2.06
N ASP A 132 -21.24 -6.43 -3.22
CA ASP A 132 -20.20 -7.48 -3.32
C ASP A 132 -18.82 -6.91 -2.98
N PHE A 133 -18.55 -5.67 -3.42
CA PHE A 133 -17.33 -4.97 -3.07
C PHE A 133 -17.18 -4.75 -1.56
N ALA A 134 -18.24 -4.30 -0.88
CA ALA A 134 -18.25 -4.14 0.58
C ALA A 134 -18.04 -5.47 1.31
N ARG A 135 -18.67 -6.54 0.84
CA ARG A 135 -18.54 -7.89 1.43
C ARG A 135 -17.10 -8.39 1.33
N TRP A 136 -16.47 -8.23 0.17
CA TRP A 136 -15.08 -8.61 -0.06
C TRP A 136 -14.13 -7.83 0.85
N LEU A 137 -14.34 -6.52 0.97
CA LEU A 137 -13.56 -5.63 1.84
C LEU A 137 -13.83 -5.82 3.34
N LYS A 138 -14.79 -6.68 3.72
CA LYS A 138 -15.30 -6.80 5.10
C LYS A 138 -15.70 -5.44 5.71
N LEU A 139 -16.25 -4.55 4.87
CA LEU A 139 -16.71 -3.22 5.27
C LEU A 139 -18.24 -3.18 5.37
N SER A 140 -18.74 -2.28 6.22
CA SER A 140 -20.15 -1.90 6.17
C SER A 140 -20.49 -1.29 4.81
N ARG A 141 -21.55 -1.80 4.18
CA ARG A 141 -22.07 -1.26 2.92
C ARG A 141 -22.37 0.23 3.00
N THR A 142 -22.95 0.69 4.12
CA THR A 142 -23.26 2.10 4.35
C THR A 142 -22.00 2.95 4.43
N HIS A 143 -20.95 2.44 5.08
CA HIS A 143 -19.68 3.15 5.18
C HIS A 143 -19.02 3.30 3.81
N LEU A 144 -18.93 2.21 3.04
CA LEU A 144 -18.35 2.25 1.69
C LEU A 144 -19.17 3.15 0.75
N ALA A 145 -20.50 3.02 0.75
CA ALA A 145 -21.37 3.82 -0.11
C ALA A 145 -21.23 5.33 0.14
N ARG A 146 -21.05 5.75 1.40
CA ARG A 146 -20.81 7.16 1.76
C ARG A 146 -19.49 7.67 1.18
N LYS A 147 -18.43 6.86 1.21
CA LYS A 147 -17.12 7.24 0.65
C LYS A 147 -17.14 7.29 -0.88
N LEU A 148 -17.76 6.29 -1.52
CA LEU A 148 -17.94 6.29 -2.97
C LEU A 148 -18.76 7.50 -3.43
N ARG A 149 -19.80 7.89 -2.67
CA ARG A 149 -20.57 9.12 -2.98
C ARG A 149 -19.70 10.38 -2.93
N ALA A 150 -18.83 10.52 -1.93
CA ALA A 150 -17.92 11.66 -1.86
C ALA A 150 -16.94 11.69 -3.06
N ALA A 151 -16.41 10.53 -3.47
CA ALA A 151 -15.55 10.43 -4.64
C ALA A 151 -16.31 10.69 -5.97
N GLU A 152 -17.58 10.31 -6.05
CA GLU A 152 -18.49 10.61 -7.16
C GLU A 152 -18.79 12.12 -7.25
N GLU A 153 -19.03 12.79 -6.10
CA GLU A 153 -19.23 14.24 -6.03
C GLU A 153 -17.97 15.02 -6.46
N LEU A 154 -16.78 14.45 -6.28
CA LEU A 154 -15.51 14.96 -6.82
C LEU A 154 -15.27 14.59 -8.30
N GLY A 155 -16.21 13.90 -8.95
CA GLY A 155 -16.07 13.44 -10.34
C GLY A 155 -14.99 12.37 -10.54
N SER A 156 -14.47 11.80 -9.46
CA SER A 156 -13.32 10.90 -9.52
C SER A 156 -13.69 9.44 -9.76
N ILE A 157 -14.95 9.08 -9.50
CA ILE A 157 -15.54 7.80 -9.86
C ILE A 157 -16.96 8.01 -10.39
N GLY A 158 -17.50 6.97 -11.02
CA GLY A 158 -18.91 6.89 -11.33
C GLY A 158 -19.30 5.52 -11.85
N TRP A 159 -20.44 5.45 -12.54
CA TRP A 159 -20.98 4.22 -13.10
C TRP A 159 -21.24 4.38 -14.60
N LEU A 160 -20.99 3.34 -15.38
CA LEU A 160 -21.30 3.34 -16.82
C LEU A 160 -22.80 3.23 -17.10
N GLY A 161 -23.57 2.69 -16.15
CA GLY A 161 -25.02 2.59 -16.21
C GLY A 161 -25.66 2.94 -14.86
N GLN A 162 -26.56 2.09 -14.38
CA GLN A 162 -27.23 2.31 -13.10
C GLN A 162 -26.23 2.34 -11.94
N ARG A 163 -26.30 3.40 -11.13
CA ARG A 163 -25.47 3.60 -9.94
C ARG A 163 -25.55 2.41 -8.99
N GLY A 164 -24.39 1.84 -8.66
CA GLY A 164 -24.24 0.72 -7.73
C GLY A 164 -24.62 -0.67 -8.28
N HIS A 165 -25.06 -0.74 -9.53
CA HIS A 165 -25.54 -1.95 -10.21
C HIS A 165 -24.97 -2.11 -11.63
N SER A 166 -23.91 -1.37 -11.95
CA SER A 166 -23.21 -1.43 -13.23
C SER A 166 -21.71 -1.25 -13.00
N VAL A 167 -20.93 -1.43 -14.06
CA VAL A 167 -19.48 -1.24 -14.03
C VAL A 167 -19.15 0.17 -13.53
N MET A 168 -18.38 0.23 -12.45
CA MET A 168 -17.80 1.43 -11.92
C MET A 168 -16.62 1.83 -12.79
N TRP A 169 -16.46 3.13 -13.01
CA TRP A 169 -15.26 3.70 -13.61
C TRP A 169 -14.56 4.63 -12.63
N VAL A 170 -13.25 4.80 -12.82
CA VAL A 170 -12.44 5.84 -12.19
C VAL A 170 -12.05 6.89 -13.22
N SER A 171 -11.94 8.15 -12.81
CA SER A 171 -11.44 9.21 -13.70
C SER A 171 -9.95 9.02 -13.98
N ASN A 172 -9.50 9.50 -15.15
CA ASN A 172 -8.06 9.53 -15.46
C ASN A 172 -7.25 10.28 -14.40
N THR A 173 -7.74 11.44 -13.93
CA THR A 173 -7.09 12.23 -12.88
C THR A 173 -6.86 11.41 -11.61
N PHE A 174 -7.89 10.70 -11.14
CA PHE A 174 -7.78 9.87 -9.94
C PHE A 174 -6.82 8.68 -10.14
N TYR A 175 -6.81 8.11 -11.34
CA TYR A 175 -5.82 7.08 -11.70
C TYR A 175 -4.39 7.63 -11.65
N GLN A 176 -4.14 8.82 -12.19
CA GLN A 176 -2.81 9.46 -12.14
C GLN A 176 -2.37 9.83 -10.71
N GLU A 177 -3.30 10.23 -9.85
CA GLU A 177 -3.03 10.42 -8.42
C GLU A 177 -2.53 9.12 -7.78
N TYR A 178 -3.21 8.01 -8.05
CA TYR A 178 -2.78 6.70 -7.56
C TYR A 178 -1.41 6.30 -8.11
N MET A 179 -1.19 6.44 -9.42
CA MET A 179 0.09 6.12 -10.05
C MET A 179 1.24 6.95 -9.47
N THR A 180 1.01 8.24 -9.16
CA THR A 180 2.00 9.10 -8.52
C THR A 180 2.43 8.58 -7.16
N VAL A 181 1.46 8.13 -6.34
CA VAL A 181 1.76 7.54 -5.01
C VAL A 181 2.52 6.22 -5.16
N GLN A 182 2.12 5.35 -6.11
CA GLN A 182 2.79 4.08 -6.35
C GLN A 182 4.23 4.26 -6.86
N ALA A 183 4.44 5.21 -7.79
CA ALA A 183 5.77 5.56 -8.26
C ALA A 183 6.67 6.06 -7.12
N ALA A 184 6.14 6.92 -6.24
CA ALA A 184 6.88 7.39 -5.06
C ALA A 184 7.25 6.24 -4.11
N LYS A 185 6.34 5.28 -3.87
CA LYS A 185 6.62 4.08 -3.07
C LYS A 185 7.72 3.22 -3.70
N LEU A 186 7.63 2.95 -5.01
CA LEU A 186 8.63 2.16 -5.72
C LEU A 186 10.01 2.82 -5.67
N ALA A 187 10.10 4.14 -5.88
CA ALA A 187 11.35 4.88 -5.76
C ALA A 187 11.97 4.83 -4.36
N ILE A 188 11.14 4.82 -3.30
CA ILE A 188 11.63 4.67 -1.92
C ILE A 188 12.18 3.26 -1.68
N VAL A 189 11.49 2.23 -2.19
CA VAL A 189 11.96 0.84 -2.08
C VAL A 189 13.27 0.64 -2.85
N ASP A 190 13.36 1.19 -4.05
CA ASP A 190 14.56 1.17 -4.89
C ASP A 190 15.76 1.80 -4.18
N ALA A 191 15.60 3.02 -3.67
CA ALA A 191 16.66 3.71 -2.93
C ALA A 191 17.08 2.97 -1.65
N ALA A 192 16.12 2.38 -0.92
CA ALA A 192 16.41 1.57 0.26
C ALA A 192 17.14 0.27 -0.09
N PHE A 193 16.80 -0.34 -1.24
CA PHE A 193 17.49 -1.51 -1.76
C PHE A 193 18.94 -1.19 -2.12
N ASP A 194 19.19 -0.13 -2.89
CA ASP A 194 20.55 0.28 -3.29
C ASP A 194 21.45 0.56 -2.09
N ALA A 195 20.92 1.18 -1.04
CA ALA A 195 21.66 1.43 0.20
C ALA A 195 22.01 0.13 0.96
N CYS A 196 21.23 -0.93 0.79
CA CYS A 196 21.47 -2.24 1.41
C CYS A 196 22.34 -3.16 0.55
N PHE A 197 22.26 -3.01 -0.77
CA PHE A 197 22.87 -3.87 -1.79
C PHE A 197 23.70 -3.03 -2.77
N PRO A 198 24.78 -2.37 -2.31
CA PRO A 198 25.62 -1.58 -3.20
C PRO A 198 26.15 -2.45 -4.35
N ALA A 199 26.28 -1.85 -5.53
CA ALA A 199 26.93 -2.51 -6.65
C ALA A 199 28.34 -2.97 -6.22
N PRO A 200 28.86 -4.09 -6.75
CA PRO A 200 30.26 -4.42 -6.60
C PRO A 200 31.09 -3.21 -7.04
N GLU A 201 31.97 -2.70 -6.18
CA GLU A 201 32.98 -1.73 -6.62
C GLU A 201 33.80 -2.40 -7.72
N ASP A 202 33.82 -1.81 -8.92
CA ASP A 202 34.73 -2.20 -9.99
C ASP A 202 36.17 -2.15 -9.42
N ARG A 203 36.77 -3.32 -9.24
CA ARG A 203 38.18 -3.48 -8.85
C ARG A 203 39.06 -3.65 -10.06
#